data_AF-A0A9X2YGH8-F1
#
_entry.id   AF-A0A9X2YGH8-F1
#
_cell.length_a   1.000
_cell.length_b   1.000
_cell.length_c   1.000
_cell.angle_alpha   90.00
_cell.angle_beta   90.00
_cell.angle_gamma   90.00
#
_symmetry.space_group_name_H-M   'P 1'
#
loop_
_entity.id
_entity.type
_entity.pdbx_description
1 polymer ?
#
loop_
_entity_poly.entity_id
_entity_poly.type
_entity_poly.pdbx_seq_one_letter_code
_entity_poly.pdbx_strand_id
1 'polypeptide(L)'
;MPARVSPTDRVRAKIDELFASDRELPEILEEVARLGAQLLMQAALEAEVTEFLGRDRYQRTAAAPGAQPGSRNGYRAVTVKTTAGPVTLERPKLRGTTAAFASRLFGKNVTKTTRWSRW
;
A
#
# COMPACT_ATOMS: atom_id res chain seq x y z
N MET A 1 -20.46 7.72 -7.24
CA MET A 1 -19.51 7.26 -6.21
C MET A 1 -18.11 7.38 -6.80
N PRO A 2 -17.15 8.08 -6.18
CA PRO A 2 -15.78 8.13 -6.71
C PRO A 2 -15.21 6.71 -6.76
N ALA A 3 -14.51 6.38 -7.86
CA ALA A 3 -13.89 5.07 -8.03
C ALA A 3 -12.92 4.81 -6.87
N ARG A 4 -12.95 3.59 -6.31
CA ARG A 4 -12.05 3.19 -5.23
C ARG A 4 -10.68 2.78 -5.79
N VAL A 5 -9.93 3.77 -6.24
CA VAL A 5 -8.58 3.60 -6.82
C VAL A 5 -7.62 3.07 -5.75
N SER A 6 -6.78 2.09 -6.09
CA SER A 6 -5.72 1.63 -5.17
C SER A 6 -4.56 2.63 -5.13
N PRO A 7 -3.74 2.65 -4.07
CA PRO A 7 -2.52 3.43 -4.07
C PRO A 7 -1.61 3.11 -5.27
N THR A 8 -1.50 1.84 -5.66
CA THR A 8 -0.70 1.43 -6.82
C THR A 8 -1.27 1.98 -8.12
N ASP A 9 -2.60 2.01 -8.28
CA ASP A 9 -3.24 2.60 -9.46
C ASP A 9 -3.04 4.12 -9.51
N ARG A 10 -3.06 4.80 -8.35
CA ARG A 10 -2.75 6.24 -8.29
C ARG A 10 -1.31 6.55 -8.72
N VAL A 11 -0.35 5.72 -8.30
CA VAL A 11 1.05 5.89 -8.71
C VAL A 11 1.22 5.65 -10.21
N ARG A 12 0.55 4.61 -10.76
CA ARG A 12 0.53 4.36 -12.22
C ARG A 12 -0.04 5.54 -12.99
N ALA A 13 -1.20 6.06 -12.58
CA ALA A 13 -1.79 7.24 -13.21
C ALA A 13 -0.84 8.45 -13.19
N LYS A 14 -0.13 8.69 -12.08
CA LYS A 14 0.86 9.78 -12.01
C LYS A 14 2.05 9.56 -12.95
N ILE A 15 2.50 8.31 -13.15
CA ILE A 15 3.53 7.98 -14.14
C ILE A 15 3.03 8.29 -15.54
N ASP A 16 1.79 7.89 -15.87
CA ASP A 16 1.18 8.16 -17.17
C ASP A 16 1.04 9.67 -17.43
N GLU A 17 0.61 10.43 -16.42
CA GLU A 17 0.54 11.91 -16.47
C GLU A 17 1.91 12.56 -16.72
N LEU A 18 3.00 12.02 -16.16
CA LEU A 18 4.35 12.54 -16.41
C LEU A 18 4.77 12.34 -17.85
N PHE A 19 4.50 11.17 -18.43
CA PHE A 19 4.81 10.90 -19.84
C PHE A 19 3.94 11.70 -20.81
N ALA A 20 2.75 12.11 -20.38
CA ALA A 20 1.86 12.98 -21.16
C ALA A 20 2.19 14.49 -21.01
N SER A 21 3.18 14.86 -20.20
CA SER A 21 3.54 16.26 -19.96
C SER A 21 4.57 16.80 -20.96
N ASP A 22 4.60 18.12 -21.16
CA ASP A 22 5.57 18.81 -22.04
C ASP A 22 6.94 19.06 -21.36
N ARG A 23 7.33 18.20 -20.41
CA ARG A 23 8.59 18.34 -19.66
C ARG A 23 9.75 17.68 -20.40
N GLU A 24 10.97 18.12 -20.08
CA GLU A 24 12.19 17.51 -20.61
C GLU A 24 12.33 16.05 -20.18
N LEU A 25 12.74 15.19 -21.11
CA LEU A 25 12.83 13.74 -20.87
C LEU A 25 13.69 13.36 -19.65
N PRO A 26 14.86 13.97 -19.38
CA PRO A 26 15.64 13.66 -18.19
C PRO A 26 14.87 13.90 -16.88
N GLU A 27 14.07 14.96 -16.81
CA GLU A 27 13.26 15.26 -15.62
C GLU A 27 12.12 14.24 -15.44
N ILE A 28 11.50 13.82 -16.53
CA ILE A 28 10.48 12.77 -16.53
C ILE A 28 11.09 11.48 -15.99
N LEU A 29 12.25 11.07 -16.51
CA LEU A 29 12.91 9.83 -16.10
C LEU A 29 13.32 9.84 -14.62
N GLU A 30 13.78 10.97 -14.08
CA GLU A 30 14.11 11.09 -12.66
C GLU A 30 12.88 10.89 -11.76
N GLU A 31 11.76 11.56 -12.06
CA GLU A 31 10.53 11.43 -11.26
C GLU A 31 9.89 10.04 -11.45
N VAL A 32 9.95 9.47 -12.65
CA VAL A 32 9.48 8.10 -12.92
C VAL A 32 10.31 7.08 -12.14
N ALA A 33 11.63 7.25 -12.02
CA ALA A 33 12.46 6.37 -11.20
C ALA A 33 12.01 6.40 -9.72
N ARG A 34 11.71 7.60 -9.19
CA ARG A 34 11.19 7.78 -7.83
C ARG A 34 9.82 7.14 -7.63
N LEU A 35 8.89 7.36 -8.57
CA LEU A 35 7.56 6.75 -8.54
C LEU A 35 7.61 5.23 -8.77
N GLY A 36 8.56 4.73 -9.55
CA GLY A 36 8.81 3.31 -9.73
C GLY A 36 9.21 2.63 -8.42
N ALA A 37 10.12 3.24 -7.66
CA ALA A 37 10.46 2.76 -6.32
C ALA A 37 9.24 2.78 -5.39
N GLN A 38 8.45 3.86 -5.42
CA GLN A 38 7.20 3.96 -4.67
C GLN A 38 6.21 2.85 -5.04
N LEU A 39 6.04 2.58 -6.33
CA LEU A 39 5.13 1.57 -6.86
C LEU A 39 5.52 0.17 -6.38
N LEU A 40 6.81 -0.18 -6.47
CA LEU A 40 7.33 -1.48 -6.04
C LEU A 40 7.13 -1.70 -4.54
N MET A 41 7.47 -0.71 -3.72
CA MET A 41 7.30 -0.80 -2.27
C MET A 41 5.83 -0.84 -1.86
N GLN A 42 4.96 -0.06 -2.53
CA GLN A 42 3.52 -0.06 -2.29
C GLN A 42 2.89 -1.40 -2.67
N ALA A 43 3.30 -1.98 -3.81
CA ALA A 43 2.84 -3.29 -4.24
C ALA A 43 3.25 -4.39 -3.26
N ALA A 44 4.50 -4.37 -2.77
CA ALA A 44 4.96 -5.29 -1.75
C ALA A 44 4.11 -5.20 -0.47
N LEU A 45 3.80 -3.97 -0.02
CA LEU A 45 2.97 -3.75 1.16
C LEU A 45 1.53 -4.26 1.00
N GLU A 46 0.93 -4.06 -0.17
CA GLU A 46 -0.40 -4.59 -0.48
C GLU A 46 -0.40 -6.13 -0.58
N ALA A 47 0.68 -6.72 -1.11
CA ALA A 47 0.87 -8.17 -1.16
C ALA A 47 0.97 -8.78 0.25
N GLU A 48 1.75 -8.18 1.15
CA GLU A 48 1.84 -8.61 2.56
C GLU A 48 0.48 -8.59 3.26
N VAL A 49 -0.34 -7.55 3.01
CA VAL A 49 -1.68 -7.46 3.59
C VAL A 49 -2.62 -8.50 2.99
N THR A 50 -2.46 -8.81 1.71
CA THR A 50 -3.21 -9.85 1.02
C THR A 50 -2.88 -11.23 1.58
N GLU A 51 -1.60 -11.53 1.77
CA GLU A 51 -1.11 -12.73 2.45
C GLU A 51 -1.67 -12.82 3.87
N PHE A 52 -1.57 -11.74 4.66
CA PHE A 52 -2.05 -11.71 6.04
C PHE A 52 -3.57 -11.93 6.16
N LEU A 53 -4.37 -11.36 5.25
CA LEU A 53 -5.82 -11.54 5.26
C LEU A 53 -6.27 -12.82 4.55
N GLY A 54 -5.39 -13.45 3.76
CA GLY A 54 -5.71 -14.59 2.89
C GLY A 54 -6.71 -14.25 1.79
N ARG A 55 -6.80 -12.97 1.37
CA ARG A 55 -7.72 -12.53 0.30
C ARG A 55 -7.36 -11.18 -0.31
N ASP A 56 -7.73 -11.05 -1.58
CA ASP A 56 -7.47 -9.86 -2.39
C ASP A 56 -8.28 -8.64 -1.93
N ARG A 57 -7.91 -7.47 -2.47
CA ARG A 57 -8.65 -6.23 -2.25
C ARG A 57 -10.07 -6.38 -2.79
N TYR A 58 -11.06 -6.06 -1.96
CA TYR A 58 -12.50 -6.21 -2.24
C TYR A 58 -13.02 -7.64 -2.44
N GLN A 59 -12.17 -8.67 -2.40
CA GLN A 59 -12.65 -10.05 -2.36
C GLN A 59 -13.45 -10.28 -1.06
N ARG A 60 -14.65 -10.83 -1.20
CA ARG A 60 -15.52 -11.15 -0.08
C ARG A 60 -14.96 -12.36 0.67
N THR A 61 -15.03 -12.34 2.00
CA THR A 61 -14.56 -13.47 2.84
C THR A 61 -15.24 -14.79 2.47
N ALA A 62 -16.53 -14.76 2.14
CA ALA A 62 -17.27 -15.97 1.71
C ALA A 62 -16.72 -16.59 0.41
N ALA A 63 -16.03 -15.82 -0.42
CA ALA A 63 -15.41 -16.27 -1.67
C ALA A 63 -13.93 -16.64 -1.50
N ALA A 64 -13.39 -16.62 -0.28
CA ALA A 64 -12.00 -16.93 0.03
C ALA A 64 -11.93 -17.90 1.22
N PRO A 65 -12.00 -19.22 0.98
CA PRO A 65 -11.87 -20.23 2.02
C PRO A 65 -10.56 -20.05 2.80
N GLY A 66 -10.63 -20.08 4.14
CA GLY A 66 -9.46 -19.89 5.01
C GLY A 66 -9.02 -18.44 5.22
N ALA A 67 -9.72 -17.46 4.64
CA ALA A 67 -9.39 -16.05 4.84
C ALA A 67 -9.56 -15.60 6.30
N GLN A 68 -8.60 -14.83 6.80
CA GLN A 68 -8.58 -14.38 8.19
C GLN A 68 -9.64 -13.30 8.48
N PRO A 69 -10.15 -13.21 9.73
CA PRO A 69 -11.00 -12.09 10.13
C PRO A 69 -10.30 -10.73 9.96
N GLY A 70 -11.09 -9.70 9.69
CA GLY A 70 -10.62 -8.32 9.60
C GLY A 70 -10.94 -7.67 8.26
N SER A 71 -10.55 -6.42 8.06
CA SER A 71 -10.80 -5.67 6.83
C SER A 71 -9.78 -4.54 6.64
N ARG A 72 -9.55 -4.16 5.38
CA ARG A 72 -8.80 -2.95 5.00
C ARG A 72 -9.72 -1.73 5.23
N ASN A 73 -9.30 -0.79 6.07
CA ASN A 73 -10.08 0.38 6.49
C ASN A 73 -9.35 1.70 6.17
N GLY A 74 -9.08 1.90 4.88
CA GLY A 74 -8.35 3.06 4.37
C GLY A 74 -6.84 2.98 4.59
N TYR A 75 -6.17 4.12 4.44
CA TYR A 75 -4.71 4.22 4.38
C TYR A 75 -4.14 5.24 5.38
N ARG A 76 -2.86 5.11 5.70
CA ARG A 76 -2.06 6.09 6.46
C ARG A 76 -0.75 6.34 5.72
N ALA A 77 -0.39 7.60 5.49
CA ALA A 77 0.92 7.94 4.95
C ALA A 77 2.04 7.48 5.90
N VAL A 78 3.10 6.91 5.32
CA VAL A 78 4.35 6.55 6.00
C VAL A 78 5.51 6.83 5.04
N THR A 79 6.60 7.41 5.55
CA THR A 79 7.76 7.73 4.72
C THR A 79 8.90 6.77 5.03
N VAL A 80 9.44 6.15 3.98
CA VAL A 80 10.65 5.32 4.02
C VAL A 80 11.82 6.16 3.54
N LYS A 81 12.89 6.20 4.32
CA LYS A 81 14.14 6.85 3.89
C LYS A 81 14.87 5.88 2.95
N THR A 82 15.20 6.34 1.75
CA THR A 82 16.00 5.58 0.78
C THR A 82 17.20 6.40 0.35
N THR A 83 18.19 5.76 -0.26
CA THR A 83 19.37 6.43 -0.82
C THR A 83 19.02 7.35 -2.00
N ALA A 84 17.94 7.05 -2.72
CA ALA A 84 17.40 7.88 -3.80
C ALA A 84 16.45 8.99 -3.31
N GLY A 85 16.34 9.18 -1.99
CA GLY A 85 15.45 10.15 -1.36
C GLY A 85 14.28 9.50 -0.59
N PRO A 86 13.47 10.31 0.11
CA PRO A 86 12.32 9.81 0.86
C PRO A 86 11.21 9.33 -0.08
N VAL A 87 10.66 8.15 0.19
CA VAL A 87 9.51 7.58 -0.52
C VAL A 87 8.31 7.51 0.42
N THR A 88 7.21 8.19 0.07
CA THR A 88 5.97 8.15 0.85
C THR A 88 5.06 7.03 0.34
N LEU A 89 4.69 6.13 1.23
CA LEU A 89 3.78 5.01 0.98
C LEU A 89 2.46 5.23 1.69
N GLU A 90 1.41 4.63 1.15
CA GLU A 90 0.08 4.58 1.75
C GLU A 90 -0.11 3.23 2.44
N ARG A 91 0.15 3.17 3.75
CA ARG A 91 0.01 1.93 4.52
C ARG A 91 -1.46 1.57 4.73
N PRO A 92 -1.90 0.36 4.33
CA PRO A 92 -3.25 -0.11 4.63
C PRO A 92 -3.49 -0.17 6.15
N LYS A 93 -4.61 0.39 6.60
CA LYS A 93 -5.10 0.23 7.98
C LYS A 93 -5.92 -1.04 8.05
N LEU A 94 -5.62 -1.91 9.02
CA LEU A 94 -6.41 -3.11 9.26
C LEU A 94 -7.29 -2.95 10.50
N ARG A 95 -8.52 -3.47 10.43
CA ARG A 95 -9.49 -3.46 11.53
C ARG A 95 -10.15 -4.82 11.69
N GLY A 96 -10.37 -5.24 12.94
CA GLY A 96 -11.07 -6.51 13.25
C GLY A 96 -10.22 -7.75 13.02
N THR A 97 -8.89 -7.62 13.01
CA THR A 97 -7.95 -8.73 12.89
C THR A 97 -7.72 -9.39 14.25
N THR A 98 -7.48 -10.70 14.24
CA THR A 98 -7.20 -11.48 15.47
C THR A 98 -5.72 -11.41 15.87
N ALA A 99 -4.83 -11.16 14.90
CA ALA A 99 -3.41 -10.93 15.11
C ALA A 99 -3.01 -9.50 14.74
N ALA A 100 -1.87 -9.05 15.29
CA ALA A 100 -1.25 -7.80 14.87
C ALA A 100 -0.55 -7.97 13.52
N PHE A 101 -0.64 -6.95 12.66
CA PHE A 101 0.06 -6.93 11.37
C PHE A 101 1.27 -6.01 11.43
N ALA A 102 2.44 -6.60 11.27
CA ALA A 102 3.71 -5.90 11.14
C ALA A 102 4.26 -6.15 9.73
N SER A 103 4.40 -5.09 8.95
CA SER A 103 4.97 -5.19 7.60
C SER A 103 6.45 -5.55 7.67
N ARG A 104 6.91 -6.45 6.80
CA ARG A 104 8.33 -6.83 6.74
C ARG A 104 9.15 -5.65 6.19
N LEU A 105 8.56 -4.86 5.29
CA LEU A 105 9.15 -3.66 4.69
C LEU A 105 9.55 -2.58 5.70
N PHE A 106 8.82 -2.46 6.82
CA PHE A 106 9.11 -1.47 7.87
C PHE A 106 9.82 -2.05 9.11
N GLY A 107 10.05 -3.36 9.13
CA GLY A 107 10.55 -4.09 10.29
C GLY A 107 9.52 -4.25 11.43
N LYS A 108 9.84 -5.12 12.38
CA LYS A 108 8.94 -5.55 13.48
C LYS A 108 8.44 -4.40 14.38
N ASN A 109 9.18 -3.30 14.44
CA ASN A 109 8.91 -2.19 15.37
C ASN A 109 7.91 -1.16 14.82
N VAL A 110 7.51 -1.26 13.56
CA VAL A 110 6.52 -0.36 12.95
C VAL A 110 5.14 -1.02 12.95
N THR A 111 4.67 -1.39 14.16
CA THR A 111 3.38 -2.09 14.36
C THR A 111 2.40 -1.16 15.06
N LYS A 112 1.52 -0.51 14.29
CA LYS A 112 0.31 0.15 14.83
C LYS A 112 -0.93 -0.46 14.17
N THR A 113 -1.22 -1.70 14.54
CA THR A 113 -2.57 -2.26 14.39
C THR A 113 -3.24 -2.24 15.75
N THR A 114 -4.27 -1.42 15.90
CA THR A 114 -5.07 -1.36 17.13
C THR A 114 -5.77 -2.70 17.32
N ARG A 115 -5.33 -3.48 18.32
CA ARG A 115 -6.06 -4.66 18.81
C ARG A 115 -7.27 -4.14 19.58
N TRP A 116 -8.47 -4.47 19.13
CA TRP A 116 -9.68 -4.26 19.93
C TRP A 116 -9.82 -5.47 20.86
N SER A 117 -9.39 -5.34 22.10
CA SER A 117 -9.86 -6.20 23.19
C SER A 117 -11.30 -5.80 23.50
N ARG A 118 -12.23 -6.76 23.38
CA ARG A 118 -13.66 -6.60 23.62
C ARG A 118 -13.95 -6.12 25.05
N TRP A 119 -14.93 -5.22 25.16
CA TRP A 119 -15.95 -5.29 26.20
C TRP A 119 -17.14 -6.05 25.61
#